data_AF-A0A820L953-F1
#
_entry.id   AF-A0A820L953-F1
#
_cell.length_a   1.000
_cell.length_b   1.000
_cell.length_c   1.000
_cell.angle_alpha   90.00
_cell.angle_beta   90.00
_cell.angle_gamma   90.00
#
_symmetry.space_group_name_H-M   'P 1'
#
loop_
_entity.id
_entity.type
_entity.pdbx_description
1 polymer ?
#
loop_
_entity_poly.entity_id
_entity_poly.type
_entity_poly.pdbx_seq_one_letter_code
_entity_poly.pdbx_strand_id
1 'polypeptide(L)' 'PIPPPEGPFQLIGMDYCGPFKQTPRGNQYVLCLTDYFTRWVVAVA' A
#
# COMPACT_ATOMS: atom_id res chain seq x y z
N PRO A 1 14.36 16.03 6.68
CA PRO A 1 13.22 15.26 7.24
C PRO A 1 11.94 15.59 6.47
N ILE A 2 11.09 14.60 6.18
CA ILE A 2 9.80 14.84 5.53
C ILE A 2 8.81 15.26 6.63
N PRO A 3 8.16 16.43 6.54
CA PRO A 3 7.17 16.83 7.54
C PRO A 3 5.96 15.88 7.53
N PRO A 4 5.31 15.64 8.68
CA PRO A 4 4.12 14.80 8.73
C PRO A 4 2.96 15.44 7.95
N PRO A 5 2.08 14.63 7.33
CA PRO A 5 0.87 15.15 6.68
C PRO A 5 -0.09 15.79 7.70
N GLU A 6 -0.86 16.78 7.26
CA GLU A 6 -1.84 17.53 8.08
C GLU A 6 -3.27 17.03 7.87
N GLY A 7 -3.51 16.19 6.86
CA GLY A 7 -4.80 15.58 6.59
C GLY A 7 -4.70 14.26 5.81
N PRO A 8 -5.84 13.52 5.72
CA PRO A 8 -5.89 12.25 5.02
C PRO A 8 -5.47 12.39 3.55
N PHE A 9 -4.79 11.36 3.03
CA PHE A 9 -4.40 11.23 1.62
C PHE A 9 -3.38 12.24 1.10
N GLN A 10 -2.77 13.06 1.96
CA GLN A 10 -1.69 13.97 1.57
C GLN A 10 -0.34 13.27 1.34
N LEU A 11 -0.11 12.14 2.03
CA LEU A 11 1.10 11.33 1.87
C LEU A 11 0.73 9.85 1.91
N ILE A 12 0.96 9.15 0.79
CA ILE A 12 0.69 7.73 0.63
C ILE A 12 2.00 6.95 0.52
N GLY A 13 2.18 5.97 1.39
CA GLY A 13 3.19 4.93 1.23
C GLY A 13 2.68 3.86 0.30
N MET A 14 3.47 3.50 -0.71
CA MET A 14 3.17 2.41 -1.65
C MET A 14 4.27 1.37 -1.56
N ASP A 15 3.89 0.11 -1.38
CA ASP A 15 4.82 -1.02 -1.40
C ASP A 15 4.15 -2.23 -2.04
N TYR A 16 4.94 -3.19 -2.52
CA TYR A 16 4.41 -4.43 -3.06
C TYR A 16 5.12 -5.64 -2.47
N CYS A 17 4.35 -6.67 -2.13
CA CYS A 17 4.88 -7.92 -1.60
C CYS A 17 4.79 -9.00 -2.67
N GLY A 18 5.88 -9.76 -2.88
CA GLY A 18 5.95 -10.90 -3.79
C GLY A 18 7.33 -11.08 -4.42
N PRO A 19 7.45 -11.96 -5.43
CA PRO A 19 6.37 -12.77 -6.00
C PRO A 19 5.91 -13.90 -5.06
N PHE A 20 4.61 -14.12 -4.99
CA PHE A 20 3.98 -15.29 -4.37
C PHE A 20 3.58 -16.33 -5.42
N LYS A 21 3.06 -17.47 -4.97
CA LYS A 21 2.47 -18.46 -5.89
C LYS A 21 1.32 -17.83 -6.66
N GLN A 22 1.35 -17.99 -7.98
CA GLN A 22 0.32 -17.44 -8.87
C GLN A 22 -1.07 -17.97 -8.52
N THR A 23 -2.01 -17.04 -8.35
CA THR A 23 -3.44 -17.36 -8.19
C THR A 23 -4.05 -17.79 -9.54
N PRO A 24 -5.23 -18.44 -9.55
CA PRO A 24 -5.93 -18.77 -10.79
C PRO A 24 -6.26 -17.55 -11.67
N ARG A 25 -6.33 -16.35 -11.08
CA ARG A 25 -6.56 -15.09 -11.81
C ARG A 25 -5.27 -14.46 -12.36
N GLY A 26 -4.11 -15.05 -12.08
CA GLY A 26 -2.82 -14.57 -12.55
C GLY A 26 -2.06 -13.67 -11.58
N ASN A 27 -2.66 -13.29 -10.45
CA ASN A 27 -2.02 -12.40 -9.48
C ASN A 27 -0.87 -13.13 -8.76
N GLN A 28 0.26 -12.44 -8.61
CA GLN A 28 1.46 -12.91 -7.89
C GLN A 28 1.97 -11.91 -6.85
N TYR A 29 1.37 -10.72 -6.79
CA TYR A 29 1.81 -9.64 -5.93
C TYR A 29 0.62 -9.07 -5.18
N VAL A 30 0.88 -8.41 -4.07
CA VAL A 30 -0.09 -7.58 -3.36
C VAL A 30 0.48 -6.17 -3.31
N LEU A 31 -0.28 -5.19 -3.77
CA LEU A 31 0.02 -3.76 -3.60
C LEU A 31 -0.58 -3.29 -2.27
N CYS A 32 0.28 -2.74 -1.43
CA CYS A 32 -0.06 -2.15 -0.14
C CYS A 32 0.00 -0.63 -0.26
N LEU A 33 -1.08 0.05 0.12
CA LEU A 33 -1.17 1.50 0.22
C LEU A 33 -1.38 1.88 1.68
N THR A 34 -0.62 2.84 2.20
CA THR A 34 -0.77 3.35 3.56
C THR A 34 -0.96 4.86 3.52
N ASP A 35 -2.07 5.36 4.05
CA ASP A 35 -2.20 6.78 4.35
C ASP A 35 -1.43 7.11 5.63
N TYR A 36 -0.39 7.93 5.53
CA TYR A 36 0.47 8.22 6.67
C TYR A 36 -0.19 9.08 7.75
N PHE A 37 -1.25 9.82 7.40
CA PHE A 37 -2.00 10.63 8.36
C PHE A 37 -2.87 9.74 9.26
N THR A 38 -3.79 8.97 8.66
CA THR A 38 -4.72 8.11 9.42
C THR A 38 -4.12 6.76 9.83
N ARG A 39 -2.97 6.38 9.25
CA ARG A 39 -2.42 5.01 9.31
C ARG A 39 -3.37 3.95 8.72
N TRP A 40 -4.29 4.38 7.87
CA TRP A 40 -5.19 3.48 7.17
C TRP A 40 -4.45 2.73 6.05
N VAL A 41 -4.66 1.41 5.99
CA VAL A 41 -3.97 0.52 5.06
C VAL A 41 -4.97 -0.17 4.14
N VAL A 42 -4.63 -0.21 2.86
CA VAL A 42 -5.32 -1.01 1.84
C VAL A 42 -4.32 -1.98 1.23
N ALA A 43 -4.74 -3.24 1.08
CA ALA A 43 -4.03 -4.26 0.35
C ALA A 43 -4.90 -4.75 -0.81
N VAL A 44 -4.35 -4.73 -2.03
CA VAL A 44 -5.01 -5.25 -3.24
C VAL A 44 -4.11 -6.24 -3.94
N ALA A 45 -4.69 -7.35 -4.41
CA ALA A 45 -3.97 -8.45 -5.04
C ALA A 45 -4.25 -8.51 -6.54
#